data_AF-A0AAV7IEQ5-F1
#
_entry.id   AF-A0AAV7IEQ5-F1
#
_cell.length_a   1.000
_cell.length_b   1.000
_cell.length_c   1.000
_cell.angle_alpha   90.00
_cell.angle_beta   90.00
_cell.angle_gamma   90.00
#
_symmetry.space_group_name_H-M   'P 1'
#
loop_
_entity.id
_entity.type
_entity.pdbx_description
1 polymer ?
#
loop_
_entity_poly.entity_id
_entity_poly.type
_entity_poly.pdbx_seq_one_letter_code
_entity_poly.pdbx_strand_id
1 'polypeptide(L)'
;MSATTEIFPNVELKLCWFNFIRVSARKWKTFGLNDLNDEILQYTFVIPTLPANQFKNSIEEIEAMIDDNEEKYRACIEKLQSFIKFIKLWWQSTAESISFSNNMNNSINISEYFDRHLGSKMGSLLPDIFLFFDKTNWLKIMLPTIANLEANVHNPG
;
A
#
# COMPACT_ATOMS: atom_id res chain seq x y z
N MET A 1 17.33 -4.76 -9.65
CA MET A 1 16.95 -6.19 -9.75
C MET A 1 17.19 -6.80 -8.38
N SER A 2 16.14 -7.36 -7.76
CA SER A 2 16.11 -7.62 -6.31
C SER A 2 16.64 -9.01 -5.96
N ALA A 3 17.09 -9.19 -4.71
CA ALA A 3 17.47 -10.49 -4.14
C ALA A 3 16.39 -11.58 -4.32
N THR A 4 15.12 -11.19 -4.47
CA THR A 4 14.02 -12.11 -4.73
C THR A 4 14.10 -12.72 -6.13
N THR A 5 14.46 -11.95 -7.16
CA THR A 5 14.56 -12.44 -8.54
C THR A 5 15.72 -13.43 -8.70
N GLU A 6 16.75 -13.28 -7.88
CA GLU A 6 17.90 -14.20 -7.81
C GLU A 6 17.51 -15.56 -7.20
N ILE A 7 16.72 -15.55 -6.12
CA ILE A 7 16.31 -16.77 -5.40
C ILE A 7 15.08 -17.43 -6.05
N PHE A 8 14.16 -16.63 -6.59
CA PHE A 8 12.88 -17.07 -7.16
C PHE A 8 12.65 -16.47 -8.56
N PRO A 9 13.35 -16.98 -9.59
CA PRO A 9 13.34 -16.37 -10.92
C PRO A 9 11.98 -16.44 -11.63
N ASN A 10 11.12 -17.36 -11.22
CA ASN A 10 9.79 -17.57 -11.81
C ASN A 10 8.66 -16.90 -11.01
N VAL A 11 8.96 -16.19 -9.93
CA VAL A 11 7.95 -15.52 -9.10
C VAL A 11 7.79 -14.08 -9.56
N GLU A 12 6.57 -13.73 -9.93
CA GLU A 12 6.20 -12.33 -10.18
C GLU A 12 5.95 -11.61 -8.85
N LEU A 13 6.75 -10.59 -8.58
CA LEU A 13 6.53 -9.71 -7.43
C LEU A 13 5.42 -8.71 -7.73
N LYS A 14 4.31 -8.83 -7.00
CA LYS A 14 3.23 -7.83 -7.00
C LYS A 14 3.29 -6.96 -5.76
N LEU A 15 3.16 -5.65 -5.95
CA LEU A 15 2.92 -4.68 -4.90
C LEU A 15 1.47 -4.79 -4.42
N CYS A 16 1.24 -4.59 -3.13
CA CYS A 16 -0.08 -4.70 -2.54
C CYS A 16 -0.92 -3.44 -2.78
N TRP A 17 -2.11 -3.59 -3.37
CA TRP A 17 -3.09 -2.51 -3.57
C TRP A 17 -3.43 -1.78 -2.26
N PHE A 18 -3.59 -2.51 -1.15
CA PHE A 18 -3.85 -1.89 0.16
C PHE A 18 -2.71 -0.96 0.59
N ASN A 19 -1.45 -1.34 0.32
CA ASN A 19 -0.30 -0.47 0.62
C ASN A 19 -0.28 0.76 -0.28
N PHE A 20 -0.67 0.63 -1.55
CA PHE A 20 -0.87 1.79 -2.41
C PHE A 20 -1.88 2.76 -1.81
N ILE A 21 -3.08 2.30 -1.46
CA ILE A 21 -4.13 3.13 -0.87
C ILE A 21 -3.59 3.82 0.38
N ARG A 22 -2.97 3.07 1.30
CA ARG A 22 -2.45 3.60 2.56
C ARG A 22 -1.36 4.63 2.36
N VAL A 23 -0.40 4.37 1.49
CA VAL A 23 0.70 5.30 1.24
C VAL A 23 0.18 6.56 0.55
N SER A 24 -0.72 6.42 -0.43
CA SER A 24 -1.36 7.56 -1.10
C SER A 24 -2.19 8.40 -0.13
N ALA A 25 -3.00 7.78 0.74
CA ALA A 25 -3.76 8.49 1.78
C ALA A 25 -2.84 9.20 2.80
N ARG A 26 -1.73 8.57 3.20
CA ARG A 26 -0.74 9.20 4.09
C ARG A 26 -0.07 10.38 3.42
N LYS A 27 0.32 10.26 2.15
CA LYS A 27 0.94 11.37 1.41
C LYS A 27 -0.02 12.51 1.16
N TRP A 28 -1.29 12.23 0.85
CA TRP A 28 -2.36 13.22 0.81
C TRP A 28 -2.42 14.03 2.11
N LYS A 29 -2.42 13.34 3.25
CA LYS A 29 -2.37 13.98 4.57
C LYS A 29 -1.11 14.81 4.80
N THR A 30 0.06 14.30 4.41
CA THR A 30 1.35 15.01 4.55
C THR A 30 1.38 16.30 3.74
N PHE A 31 0.73 16.36 2.58
CA PHE A 31 0.60 17.58 1.79
C PHE A 31 -0.44 18.57 2.33
N GLY A 32 -1.14 18.23 3.41
CA GLY A 32 -2.13 19.11 4.03
C GLY A 32 -3.37 19.29 3.15
N LEU A 33 -3.84 18.20 2.55
CA LEU A 33 -5.04 18.12 1.70
C LEU A 33 -6.26 17.54 2.45
N ASN A 34 -6.19 17.33 3.77
CA ASN A 34 -7.23 16.63 4.54
C ASN A 34 -8.58 17.35 4.56
N ASP A 35 -8.58 18.66 4.39
CA ASP A 35 -9.79 19.48 4.42
C ASP A 35 -10.58 19.37 3.10
N LEU A 36 -10.01 18.72 2.10
CA LEU A 36 -10.66 18.40 0.84
C LEU A 36 -11.26 16.99 0.96
N ASN A 37 -12.59 16.90 1.03
CA ASN A 37 -13.29 15.64 0.81
C ASN A 37 -13.36 15.37 -0.69
N ASP A 38 -12.24 14.88 -1.25
CA ASP A 38 -12.00 15.06 -2.67
C ASP A 38 -12.00 13.79 -3.51
N GLU A 39 -12.65 13.92 -4.66
CA GLU A 39 -12.69 12.94 -5.72
C GLU A 39 -11.29 12.60 -6.26
N ILE A 40 -10.33 13.55 -6.27
CA ILE A 40 -8.94 13.28 -6.71
C ILE A 40 -8.34 12.08 -5.97
N LEU A 41 -8.51 12.03 -4.64
CA LEU A 41 -7.95 10.95 -3.83
C LEU A 41 -8.66 9.62 -4.11
N GLN A 42 -9.98 9.66 -4.31
CA GLN A 42 -10.78 8.47 -4.62
C GLN A 42 -10.43 7.92 -6.01
N TYR A 43 -10.29 8.77 -7.03
CA TYR A 43 -9.80 8.39 -8.35
C TYR A 43 -8.39 7.83 -8.29
N THR A 44 -7.54 8.35 -7.40
CA THR A 44 -6.21 7.77 -7.19
C THR A 44 -6.32 6.32 -6.70
N PHE A 45 -7.24 6.00 -5.79
CA PHE A 45 -7.39 4.64 -5.21
C PHE A 45 -7.84 3.58 -6.21
N VAL A 46 -8.47 3.97 -7.33
CA VAL A 46 -8.87 3.03 -8.38
C VAL A 46 -7.78 2.76 -9.40
N ILE A 47 -6.72 3.58 -9.49
CA ILE A 47 -5.61 3.34 -10.44
C ILE A 47 -5.09 1.89 -10.42
N PRO A 48 -4.86 1.26 -9.26
CA PRO A 48 -4.36 -0.12 -9.21
C PRO A 48 -5.31 -1.18 -9.78
N THR A 49 -6.60 -0.88 -9.93
CA THR A 49 -7.56 -1.83 -10.53
C THR A 49 -7.48 -1.82 -12.06
N LEU A 50 -6.78 -0.85 -12.64
CA LEU A 50 -6.65 -0.68 -14.08
C LEU A 50 -5.49 -1.51 -14.64
N PRO A 51 -5.53 -1.86 -15.93
CA PRO A 51 -4.39 -2.42 -16.64
C PRO A 51 -3.16 -1.50 -16.54
N ALA A 52 -1.96 -2.07 -16.42
CA ALA A 52 -0.72 -1.30 -16.24
C ALA A 52 -0.49 -0.24 -17.34
N ASN A 53 -0.86 -0.55 -18.59
CA ASN A 53 -0.76 0.38 -19.71
C ASN A 53 -1.72 1.58 -19.63
N GLN A 54 -2.72 1.56 -18.75
CA GLN A 54 -3.64 2.68 -18.53
C GLN A 54 -3.21 3.64 -17.43
N PHE A 55 -2.24 3.27 -16.58
CA PHE A 55 -1.84 4.09 -15.43
C PHE A 55 -1.48 5.52 -15.79
N LYS A 56 -0.68 5.70 -16.85
CA LYS A 56 -0.28 7.02 -17.32
C LYS A 56 -1.52 7.85 -17.67
N ASN A 57 -2.39 7.31 -18.50
CA ASN A 57 -3.61 7.99 -18.93
C ASN A 57 -4.50 8.32 -17.74
N SER A 58 -4.66 7.41 -16.78
CA SER A 58 -5.46 7.66 -15.57
C SER A 58 -4.93 8.81 -14.72
N ILE A 59 -3.61 8.97 -14.64
CA ILE A 59 -3.01 10.11 -13.94
C ILE A 59 -3.21 11.40 -14.74
N GLU A 60 -3.10 11.35 -16.07
CA GLU A 60 -3.37 12.50 -16.94
C GLU A 60 -4.83 12.95 -16.88
N GLU A 61 -5.79 12.03 -16.78
CA GLU A 61 -7.21 12.34 -16.55
C GLU A 61 -7.44 13.02 -15.18
N ILE A 62 -6.71 12.59 -14.14
CA ILE A 62 -6.76 13.25 -12.83
C ILE A 62 -6.22 14.68 -12.92
N GLU A 63 -5.15 14.90 -13.68
CA GLU A 63 -4.61 16.25 -13.92
C GLU A 63 -5.60 17.12 -14.70
N ALA A 64 -6.19 16.59 -15.77
CA ALA A 64 -7.21 17.30 -16.55
C ALA A 64 -8.41 17.70 -15.68
N MET A 65 -8.88 16.80 -14.81
CA MET A 65 -9.94 17.11 -13.86
C MET A 65 -9.56 18.23 -12.87
N ILE A 66 -8.30 18.31 -12.45
CA ILE A 66 -7.81 19.41 -11.60
C ILE A 66 -7.82 20.72 -12.40
N ASP A 67 -7.33 20.69 -13.63
CA ASP A 67 -7.26 21.87 -14.51
C ASP A 67 -8.65 22.39 -14.89
N ASP A 68 -9.59 21.49 -15.22
CA ASP A 68 -10.99 21.81 -15.53
C ASP A 68 -11.74 22.43 -14.33
N ASN A 69 -11.26 22.17 -13.11
CA ASN A 69 -11.82 22.68 -11.87
C ASN A 69 -10.86 23.65 -11.16
N GLU A 70 -10.11 24.44 -11.92
CA GLU A 70 -9.07 25.34 -11.39
C GLU A 70 -9.62 26.23 -10.24
N GLU A 71 -10.82 26.78 -10.38
CA GLU A 71 -11.42 27.64 -9.33
C GLU A 71 -11.62 26.91 -8.00
N LYS A 72 -12.04 25.64 -8.04
CA LYS A 72 -12.22 24.79 -6.87
C LYS A 72 -10.88 24.49 -6.20
N TYR A 73 -9.85 24.28 -7.01
CA TYR A 73 -8.55 23.80 -6.54
C TYR A 73 -7.50 24.89 -6.33
N ARG A 74 -7.75 26.13 -6.75
CA ARG A 74 -6.80 27.25 -6.75
C ARG A 74 -6.05 27.42 -5.43
N ALA A 75 -6.74 27.33 -4.29
CA ALA A 75 -6.15 27.52 -2.97
C ALA A 75 -5.17 26.39 -2.55
N CYS A 76 -5.21 25.25 -3.24
CA CYS A 76 -4.41 24.06 -2.90
C CYS A 76 -3.67 23.46 -4.11
N ILE A 77 -3.60 24.18 -5.24
CA ILE A 77 -3.10 23.67 -6.50
C ILE A 77 -1.64 23.18 -6.40
N GLU A 78 -0.77 23.90 -5.70
CA GLU A 78 0.63 23.49 -5.50
C GLU A 78 0.76 22.18 -4.71
N LYS A 79 -0.14 21.99 -3.73
CA LYS A 79 -0.20 20.77 -2.91
C LYS A 79 -0.70 19.59 -3.75
N LEU A 80 -1.71 19.80 -4.60
CA LEU A 80 -2.22 18.80 -5.54
C LEU A 80 -1.15 18.42 -6.57
N GLN A 81 -0.47 19.39 -7.17
CA GLN A 81 0.64 19.12 -8.09
C GLN A 81 1.77 18.32 -7.42
N SER A 82 2.08 18.62 -6.15
CA SER A 82 3.05 17.85 -5.37
C SER A 82 2.59 16.40 -5.13
N PHE A 83 1.29 16.21 -4.87
CA PHE A 83 0.68 14.89 -4.74
C PHE A 83 0.73 14.10 -6.06
N ILE A 84 0.31 14.69 -7.17
CA ILE A 84 0.35 14.03 -8.49
C ILE A 84 1.77 13.69 -8.90
N LYS A 85 2.73 14.59 -8.67
CA LYS A 85 4.15 14.31 -8.91
C LYS A 85 4.63 13.12 -8.10
N PHE A 86 4.20 12.97 -6.84
CA PHE A 86 4.48 11.79 -6.04
C PHE A 86 3.89 10.52 -6.67
N ILE A 87 2.63 10.55 -7.10
CA ILE A 87 1.96 9.41 -7.76
C ILE A 87 2.72 8.99 -9.04
N LYS A 88 3.09 9.95 -9.89
CA LYS A 88 3.89 9.70 -11.11
C LYS A 88 5.23 9.06 -10.80
N LEU A 89 6.00 9.64 -9.87
CA LEU A 89 7.35 9.17 -9.58
C LEU A 89 7.36 7.75 -8.99
N TRP A 90 6.46 7.48 -8.05
CA TRP A 90 6.49 6.23 -7.29
C TRP A 90 5.66 5.12 -7.89
N TRP A 91 4.49 5.44 -8.46
CA TRP A 91 3.53 4.41 -8.82
C TRP A 91 3.42 4.15 -10.31
N GLN A 92 3.57 5.19 -11.14
CA GLN A 92 3.60 5.00 -12.59
C GLN A 92 4.82 4.15 -13.00
N SER A 93 5.96 4.34 -12.35
CA SER A 93 7.18 3.54 -12.57
C SER A 93 7.04 2.07 -12.11
N THR A 94 6.03 1.75 -11.31
CA THR A 94 5.75 0.40 -10.80
C THR A 94 4.40 -0.15 -11.28
N ALA A 95 3.86 0.38 -12.38
CA ALA A 95 2.51 0.06 -12.86
C ALA A 95 2.28 -1.44 -13.07
N GLU A 96 3.26 -2.16 -13.64
CA GLU A 96 3.16 -3.61 -13.85
C GLU A 96 3.10 -4.39 -12.54
N SER A 97 3.88 -3.97 -11.54
CA SER A 97 3.91 -4.62 -10.23
C SER A 97 2.66 -4.35 -9.42
N ILE A 98 1.94 -3.24 -9.66
CA ILE A 98 0.81 -2.82 -8.83
C ILE A 98 -0.55 -2.94 -9.50
N SER A 99 -0.60 -3.23 -10.79
CA SER A 99 -1.85 -3.50 -11.50
C SER A 99 -2.47 -4.83 -11.06
N PHE A 100 -3.75 -4.78 -10.67
CA PHE A 100 -4.59 -5.90 -10.27
C PHE A 100 -5.68 -6.24 -11.29
N SER A 101 -5.66 -5.66 -12.49
CA SER A 101 -6.75 -5.77 -13.47
C SER A 101 -7.12 -7.21 -13.84
N ASN A 102 -6.21 -8.17 -13.63
CA ASN A 102 -6.39 -9.59 -13.93
C ASN A 102 -6.26 -10.51 -12.71
N ASN A 103 -6.19 -9.97 -11.49
CA ASN A 103 -5.97 -10.75 -10.27
C ASN A 103 -7.14 -10.60 -9.29
N MET A 104 -7.95 -11.67 -9.13
CA MET A 104 -9.08 -11.70 -8.18
C MET A 104 -8.66 -11.88 -6.71
N ASN A 105 -7.37 -12.12 -6.43
CA ASN A 105 -6.87 -12.27 -5.08
C ASN A 105 -6.70 -10.91 -4.41
N ASN A 106 -7.83 -10.35 -3.97
CA ASN A 106 -7.91 -9.19 -3.10
C ASN A 106 -7.42 -9.57 -1.69
N SER A 107 -6.10 -9.72 -1.53
CA SER A 107 -5.42 -9.98 -0.25
C SER A 107 -5.53 -8.84 0.77
N ILE A 108 -6.36 -7.82 0.47
CA ILE A 108 -6.73 -6.70 1.35
C ILE A 108 -7.09 -7.21 2.73
N ASN A 109 -7.94 -8.23 2.80
CA ASN A 109 -8.42 -8.75 4.08
C ASN A 109 -7.29 -9.31 4.94
N ILE A 110 -6.25 -9.94 4.37
CA ILE A 110 -5.20 -10.58 5.18
C ILE A 110 -4.21 -9.53 5.70
N SER A 111 -3.71 -8.64 4.84
CA SER A 111 -2.76 -7.60 5.26
C SER A 111 -3.41 -6.59 6.21
N GLU A 112 -4.65 -6.18 5.93
CA GLU A 112 -5.39 -5.29 6.79
C GLU A 112 -5.77 -5.96 8.12
N TYR A 113 -6.22 -7.22 8.10
CA TYR A 113 -6.50 -7.96 9.32
C TYR A 113 -5.24 -8.13 10.16
N PHE A 114 -4.11 -8.47 9.53
CA PHE A 114 -2.83 -8.56 10.22
C PHE A 114 -2.47 -7.23 10.88
N ASP A 115 -2.51 -6.12 10.15
CA ASP A 115 -2.19 -4.79 10.68
C ASP A 115 -3.13 -4.36 11.82
N ARG A 116 -4.44 -4.59 11.68
CA ARG A 116 -5.42 -4.28 12.73
C ARG A 116 -5.22 -5.16 13.96
N HIS A 117 -4.94 -6.45 13.78
CA HIS A 117 -4.72 -7.39 14.87
C HIS A 117 -3.40 -7.12 15.61
N LEU A 118 -2.34 -6.80 14.87
CA LEU A 118 -1.06 -6.41 15.46
C LEU A 118 -1.20 -5.07 16.19
N GLY A 119 -1.81 -4.07 15.56
CA GLY A 119 -2.00 -2.75 16.15
C GLY A 119 -2.86 -2.79 17.43
N SER A 120 -3.93 -3.59 17.45
CA SER A 120 -4.76 -3.75 18.65
C SER A 120 -4.02 -4.44 19.80
N LYS A 121 -3.22 -5.47 19.51
CA LYS A 121 -2.38 -6.15 20.51
C LYS A 121 -1.24 -5.30 21.03
N MET A 122 -0.73 -4.38 20.21
CA MET A 122 0.37 -3.49 20.58
C MET A 122 -0.08 -2.14 21.17
N GLY A 123 -1.40 -1.93 21.35
CA GLY A 123 -1.95 -0.74 22.00
C GLY A 123 -1.83 0.56 21.19
N SER A 124 -1.51 0.48 19.90
CA SER A 124 -1.28 1.63 19.03
C SER A 124 -1.45 1.25 17.54
N LEU A 125 -1.97 2.17 16.73
CA LEU A 125 -2.05 2.06 15.26
C LEU A 125 -0.68 2.17 14.55
N LEU A 126 0.34 2.67 15.26
CA LEU A 126 1.74 2.74 14.86
C LEU A 126 2.57 2.25 16.05
N PRO A 127 2.55 0.94 16.32
CA PRO A 127 3.32 0.43 17.42
C PRO A 127 4.80 0.54 17.08
N ASP A 128 5.59 0.98 18.04
CA ASP A 128 7.03 0.81 17.97
C ASP A 128 7.29 -0.69 18.13
N ILE A 129 7.41 -1.37 16.99
CA ILE A 129 7.56 -2.83 16.89
C ILE A 129 8.81 -3.28 17.64
N PHE A 130 9.85 -2.45 17.67
CA PHE A 130 11.08 -2.73 18.40
C PHE A 130 10.84 -2.63 19.91
N LEU A 131 10.13 -1.59 20.37
CA LEU A 131 9.73 -1.47 21.77
C LEU A 131 8.80 -2.61 22.22
N PHE A 132 7.91 -3.09 21.35
CA PHE A 132 7.05 -4.23 21.63
C PHE A 132 7.86 -5.52 21.78
N PHE A 133 8.79 -5.79 20.86
CA PHE A 133 9.67 -6.97 20.93
C PHE A 133 10.58 -6.95 22.16
N ASP A 134 11.13 -5.79 22.52
CA ASP A 134 11.94 -5.64 23.72
C ASP A 134 11.13 -5.88 25.00
N LYS A 135 9.87 -5.42 25.05
CA LYS A 135 9.02 -5.57 26.24
C LYS A 135 8.40 -6.95 26.41
N THR A 136 8.10 -7.66 25.32
CA THR A 136 7.33 -8.92 25.38
C THR A 136 8.17 -10.19 25.43
N ASN A 137 9.50 -10.09 25.38
CA ASN A 137 10.39 -11.26 25.35
C ASN A 137 9.92 -12.29 24.30
N TRP A 138 9.56 -11.76 23.13
CA TRP A 138 8.78 -12.40 22.07
C TRP A 138 9.34 -13.76 21.60
N LEU A 139 10.65 -13.97 21.74
CA LEU A 139 11.32 -15.25 21.54
C LEU A 139 10.68 -16.38 22.37
N LYS A 140 10.29 -16.12 23.64
CA LYS A 140 9.60 -17.11 24.49
C LYS A 140 8.21 -17.48 24.00
N ILE A 141 7.53 -16.58 23.27
CA ILE A 141 6.16 -16.78 22.79
C ILE A 141 6.18 -17.48 21.42
N MET A 142 7.11 -17.10 20.54
CA MET A 142 7.14 -17.58 19.16
C MET A 142 7.92 -18.89 18.98
N LEU A 143 8.97 -19.15 19.77
CA LEU A 143 9.78 -20.38 19.64
C LEU A 143 8.95 -21.68 19.77
N PRO A 144 8.01 -21.81 20.73
CA PRO A 144 7.17 -23.00 20.80
C PRO A 144 6.20 -23.13 19.62
N THR A 145 5.69 -22.01 19.09
CA THR A 145 4.79 -22.00 17.94
C THR A 145 5.51 -22.37 16.64
N ILE A 146 6.72 -21.86 16.44
CA ILE A 146 7.57 -22.21 15.29
C ILE A 146 7.96 -23.70 15.36
N ALA A 147 8.39 -24.20 16.52
CA ALA A 147 8.71 -25.61 16.71
C ALA A 147 7.52 -26.55 16.43
N ASN A 148 6.30 -26.16 16.82
CA ASN A 148 5.09 -26.93 16.51
C ASN A 148 4.71 -26.88 15.02
N LEU A 149 4.94 -25.76 14.34
CA LEU A 149 4.71 -25.66 12.90
C LEU A 149 5.71 -26.50 12.12
N GLU A 150 6.99 -26.49 12.51
CA GLU A 150 8.04 -27.35 11.93
C GLU A 150 7.74 -28.84 12.14
N ALA A 151 7.28 -29.22 13.34
CA ALA A 151 6.90 -30.61 13.63
C ALA A 151 5.73 -31.10 12.76
N ASN A 152 4.74 -30.24 12.49
CA ASN A 152 3.58 -30.59 11.66
C ASN A 152 3.89 -30.62 10.15
N VAL A 153 4.93 -29.90 9.71
CA VAL A 153 5.42 -29.98 8.32
C VAL A 153 6.18 -31.29 8.07
N HIS A 154 6.84 -31.83 9.10
CA HIS A 154 7.62 -33.07 9.01
C HIS A 154 6.85 -34.35 9.38
N ASN A 155 5.61 -34.23 9.87
CA ASN A 155 4.67 -35.33 10.04
C ASN A 155 3.26 -34.87 9.64
N PRO A 156 2.96 -34.83 8.33
CA PRO A 156 1.59 -34.60 7.88
C PRO A 156 0.81 -35.89 8.20
N GLY A 157 -0.15 -35.79 9.13
CA GLY A 157 -1.13 -36.85 9.35
C GLY A 157 -1.96 -37.14 8.11
#